data_AF-A0A820TFG3-F1
#
_entry.id   AF-A0A820TFG3-F1
#
_cell.length_a   1.000
_cell.length_b   1.000
_cell.length_c   1.000
_cell.angle_alpha   90.00
_cell.angle_beta   90.00
_cell.angle_gamma   90.00
#
_symmetry.space_group_name_H-M   'P 1'
#
loop_
_entity.id
_entity.type
_entity.pdbx_description
1 polymer ?
#
loop_
_entity_poly.entity_id
_entity_poly.type
_entity_poly.pdbx_seq_one_letter_code
_entity_poly.pdbx_strand_id
1 'polypeptide(L)'
;LVLRRGQPFSFTITFNQDFPADKYNLSFIFKPQTWPNFPRVKIPLNGSSNGWSAERLSTKDQENNCVYFQICSPCDATIGKYSFFLEISPLKKDLATKQDLSIFQFDIDIYILFNPWNSTDVCGLLSSDQIAEYALSEHGQIYLGSCEVPRSIPWHFGQFERDVLLTALTLLNKTSLPTGSHIDISLILRRLSSKICSDPGENDGIFPPSSDEPLSLRQENGYTSSPAILKKYLLLNGQSVQGDSGSNWQHAAVFCSLCRSLGIPSRIVTVYNATCGAQEQEKINLYGDKRQQPIIVVNKKVTRPWYLWNECWMHRDDVPAQNSGWQVVDSSAIDYNTSK
;
A
#
# COMPACT_ATOMS: atom_id res chain seq x y z
N LEU A 1 -3.33 -11.08 -13.22
CA LEU A 1 -4.22 -11.70 -12.22
C LEU A 1 -4.05 -10.96 -10.89
N VAL A 2 -5.12 -10.43 -10.29
CA VAL A 2 -5.06 -9.74 -8.99
C VAL A 2 -5.84 -10.58 -7.97
N LEU A 3 -5.18 -10.89 -6.86
CA LEU A 3 -5.64 -11.78 -5.80
C LEU A 3 -5.50 -11.07 -4.45
N ARG A 4 -6.20 -11.61 -3.44
CA ARG A 4 -6.04 -11.19 -2.04
C ARG A 4 -5.46 -12.34 -1.24
N ARG A 5 -4.51 -12.05 -0.35
CA ARG A 5 -3.87 -13.07 0.49
C ARG A 5 -4.88 -13.77 1.39
N GLY A 6 -4.58 -14.99 1.83
CA GLY A 6 -5.51 -15.74 2.70
C GLY A 6 -6.77 -16.25 2.00
N GLN A 7 -6.90 -16.08 0.67
CA GLN A 7 -8.04 -16.57 -0.11
C GLN A 7 -7.56 -17.59 -1.15
N PRO A 8 -8.20 -18.77 -1.25
CA PRO A 8 -7.86 -19.75 -2.27
C PRO A 8 -8.23 -19.23 -3.66
N PHE A 9 -7.39 -19.55 -4.64
CA PHE A 9 -7.66 -19.31 -6.05
C PHE A 9 -7.35 -20.57 -6.84
N SER A 10 -8.12 -20.79 -7.91
CA SER A 10 -7.96 -21.96 -8.77
C SER A 10 -7.49 -21.54 -10.16
N PHE A 11 -6.72 -22.42 -10.80
CA PHE A 11 -6.28 -22.26 -12.18
C PHE A 11 -6.12 -23.64 -12.83
N THR A 12 -5.97 -23.64 -14.14
CA THR A 12 -5.79 -24.87 -14.94
C THR A 12 -4.44 -24.82 -15.62
N ILE A 13 -3.73 -25.95 -15.65
CA ILE A 13 -2.54 -26.12 -16.49
C ILE A 13 -2.84 -27.22 -17.50
N THR A 14 -2.63 -26.92 -18.77
CA THR A 14 -2.69 -27.89 -19.86
C THR A 14 -1.30 -28.48 -20.08
N PHE A 15 -1.20 -29.80 -19.96
CA PHE A 15 0.02 -30.53 -20.23
C PHE A 15 0.04 -31.05 -21.67
N ASN A 16 1.22 -31.36 -22.19
CA ASN A 16 1.37 -31.98 -23.51
C ASN A 16 0.98 -33.48 -23.53
N GLN A 17 0.76 -34.07 -22.35
CA GLN A 17 0.34 -35.45 -22.14
C GLN A 17 -0.46 -35.53 -20.84
N ASP A 18 -1.16 -36.64 -20.62
CA ASP A 18 -1.83 -36.91 -19.35
C ASP A 18 -0.82 -36.81 -18.19
N PHE A 19 -1.17 -36.05 -17.16
CA PHE A 19 -0.28 -35.80 -16.03
C PHE A 19 -0.02 -37.11 -15.25
N PRO A 20 1.20 -37.70 -15.33
CA PRO A 20 1.50 -38.96 -14.67
C PRO A 20 1.96 -38.67 -13.25
N ALA A 21 0.97 -38.53 -12.35
CA ALA A 21 1.15 -38.20 -10.94
C ALA A 21 2.02 -39.22 -10.17
N ASP A 22 2.16 -40.43 -10.71
CA ASP A 22 2.99 -41.52 -10.21
C ASP A 22 4.47 -41.42 -10.61
N LYS A 23 4.80 -40.55 -11.57
CA LYS A 23 6.17 -40.41 -12.11
C LYS A 23 6.86 -39.11 -11.74
N TYR A 24 6.10 -38.03 -11.51
CA TYR A 24 6.65 -36.70 -11.28
C TYR A 24 6.06 -36.02 -10.06
N ASN A 25 6.92 -35.29 -9.34
CA ASN A 25 6.55 -34.31 -8.36
C ASN A 25 6.38 -32.95 -9.03
N LEU A 26 5.33 -32.23 -8.67
CA LEU A 26 5.13 -30.83 -9.04
C LEU A 26 5.38 -29.91 -7.84
N SER A 27 5.98 -28.77 -8.11
CA SER A 27 6.08 -27.68 -7.14
C SER A 27 5.80 -26.34 -7.80
N PHE A 28 4.89 -25.58 -7.20
CA PHE A 28 4.56 -24.23 -7.62
C PHE A 28 5.50 -23.23 -6.95
N ILE A 29 6.07 -22.32 -7.73
CA ILE A 29 7.03 -21.33 -7.21
C ILE A 29 6.48 -19.93 -7.49
N PHE A 30 6.34 -19.16 -6.40
CA PHE A 30 6.00 -17.74 -6.44
C PHE A 30 7.25 -16.95 -6.07
N LYS A 31 7.78 -16.18 -7.02
CA LYS A 31 8.93 -15.31 -6.80
C LYS A 31 8.47 -13.85 -6.71
N PRO A 32 8.63 -13.17 -5.56
CA PRO A 32 8.34 -11.74 -5.45
C PRO A 32 9.16 -10.93 -6.47
N GLN A 33 8.49 -10.03 -7.17
CA GLN A 33 9.10 -8.93 -7.94
C GLN A 33 9.07 -7.62 -7.15
N THR A 34 8.07 -7.46 -6.27
CA THR A 34 8.09 -6.40 -5.26
C THR A 34 9.07 -6.81 -4.15
N TRP A 35 10.02 -5.93 -3.84
CA TRP A 35 11.15 -6.17 -2.95
C TRP A 35 11.89 -7.49 -3.29
N PRO A 36 12.66 -7.51 -4.39
CA PRO A 36 13.21 -8.75 -4.98
C PRO A 36 14.20 -9.52 -4.09
N ASN A 37 14.64 -8.92 -2.98
CA ASN A 37 15.50 -9.57 -1.99
C ASN A 37 14.74 -10.57 -1.10
N PHE A 38 13.40 -10.59 -1.12
CA PHE A 38 12.63 -11.54 -0.33
C PHE A 38 12.60 -12.94 -0.95
N PRO A 39 12.54 -13.99 -0.10
CA PRO A 39 12.62 -15.35 -0.57
C PRO A 39 11.44 -15.72 -1.45
N ARG A 40 11.70 -16.49 -2.51
CA ARG A 40 10.65 -17.17 -3.26
C ARG A 40 9.97 -18.22 -2.38
N VAL A 41 8.67 -18.41 -2.60
CA VAL A 41 7.89 -19.49 -1.99
C VAL A 41 7.83 -20.66 -2.95
N LYS A 42 8.14 -21.87 -2.48
CA LYS A 42 8.01 -23.11 -3.25
C LYS A 42 7.04 -24.04 -2.51
N ILE A 43 5.98 -24.45 -3.20
CA ILE A 43 4.84 -25.18 -2.65
C ILE A 43 4.75 -26.53 -3.38
N PRO A 44 4.97 -27.67 -2.72
CA PRO A 44 4.76 -28.97 -3.34
C PRO A 44 3.27 -29.21 -3.57
N LEU A 45 2.93 -29.89 -4.67
CA LEU A 45 1.56 -30.33 -4.92
C LEU A 45 1.08 -31.27 -3.81
N ASN A 46 -0.17 -31.09 -3.35
CA ASN A 46 -0.78 -31.81 -2.23
C ASN A 46 -0.01 -31.65 -0.92
N GLY A 47 0.65 -30.51 -0.74
CA GLY A 47 1.39 -30.17 0.47
C GLY A 47 1.31 -28.68 0.80
N SER A 48 2.06 -28.29 1.82
CA SER A 48 2.15 -26.91 2.27
C SER A 48 3.58 -26.49 2.54
N SER A 49 3.83 -25.18 2.48
CA SER A 49 5.14 -24.57 2.69
C SER A 49 4.94 -23.12 3.12
N ASN A 50 5.46 -22.74 4.29
CA ASN A 50 5.33 -21.38 4.85
C ASN A 50 3.87 -20.86 4.84
N GLY A 51 2.91 -21.71 5.24
CA GLY A 51 1.48 -21.38 5.26
C GLY A 51 0.78 -21.41 3.90
N TRP A 52 1.52 -21.46 2.79
CA TRP A 52 0.93 -21.69 1.47
C TRP A 52 0.58 -23.15 1.28
N SER A 53 -0.51 -23.43 0.56
CA SER A 53 -0.92 -24.79 0.19
C SER A 53 -1.22 -24.88 -1.30
N ALA A 54 -1.03 -26.07 -1.87
CA ALA A 54 -1.44 -26.38 -3.23
C ALA A 54 -2.10 -27.76 -3.26
N GLU A 55 -3.24 -27.87 -3.93
CA GLU A 55 -3.96 -29.13 -4.09
C GLU A 55 -4.46 -29.31 -5.52
N ARG A 56 -4.60 -30.57 -5.93
CA ARG A 56 -5.23 -30.95 -7.19
C ARG A 56 -6.73 -31.12 -6.98
N LEU A 57 -7.54 -30.51 -7.83
CA LEU A 57 -9.00 -30.61 -7.79
C LEU A 57 -9.50 -31.70 -8.75
N SER A 58 -9.66 -32.92 -8.25
CA SER A 58 -10.04 -34.10 -9.04
C SER A 58 -11.40 -34.00 -9.73
N THR A 59 -12.33 -33.19 -9.20
CA THR A 59 -13.71 -33.09 -9.69
C THR A 59 -13.87 -32.31 -10.99
N LYS A 60 -12.81 -31.67 -11.48
CA LYS A 60 -12.81 -30.90 -12.73
C LYS A 60 -11.87 -31.45 -13.80
N ASP A 61 -11.08 -32.47 -13.47
CA ASP A 61 -10.05 -33.05 -14.34
C ASP A 61 -10.64 -33.95 -15.43
N GLN A 62 -11.41 -33.40 -16.38
CA GLN A 62 -11.96 -34.18 -17.48
C GLN A 62 -12.04 -33.32 -18.74
N GLU A 63 -10.91 -33.19 -19.46
CA GLU A 63 -10.77 -33.04 -20.92
C GLU A 63 -9.36 -32.50 -21.29
N ASN A 64 -8.73 -33.05 -22.33
CA ASN A 64 -7.56 -32.48 -23.02
C ASN A 64 -6.27 -32.24 -22.18
N ASN A 65 -5.81 -33.22 -21.37
CA ASN A 65 -4.58 -33.09 -20.55
C ASN A 65 -4.58 -31.88 -19.60
N CYS A 66 -5.75 -31.33 -19.29
CA CYS A 66 -5.91 -30.21 -18.37
C CYS A 66 -6.04 -30.72 -16.93
N VAL A 67 -5.27 -30.14 -16.02
CA VAL A 67 -5.36 -30.42 -14.59
C VAL A 67 -5.70 -29.15 -13.84
N TYR A 68 -6.68 -29.25 -12.95
CA TYR A 68 -7.15 -28.17 -12.12
C TYR A 68 -6.42 -28.14 -10.79
N PHE A 69 -5.87 -26.98 -10.46
CA PHE A 69 -5.15 -26.75 -9.21
C PHE A 69 -5.82 -25.65 -8.42
N GLN A 70 -5.72 -25.76 -7.10
CA GLN A 70 -6.06 -24.69 -6.18
C GLN A 70 -4.85 -24.38 -5.31
N ILE A 71 -4.56 -23.09 -5.16
CA ILE A 71 -3.53 -22.59 -4.27
C ILE A 71 -4.16 -21.65 -3.25
N CYS A 72 -3.73 -21.77 -2.00
CA CYS A 72 -4.07 -20.81 -0.96
C CYS A 72 -2.77 -20.20 -0.42
N SER A 73 -2.72 -18.87 -0.36
CA SER A 73 -1.67 -18.16 0.35
C SER A 73 -2.08 -17.94 1.81
N PRO A 74 -1.16 -17.82 2.76
CA PRO A 74 -1.49 -17.45 4.12
C PRO A 74 -1.90 -15.97 4.21
N CYS A 75 -2.56 -15.59 5.30
CA CYS A 75 -3.02 -14.22 5.54
C CYS A 75 -1.88 -13.24 5.84
N ASP A 76 -0.67 -13.74 6.08
CA ASP A 76 0.55 -12.95 6.25
C ASP A 76 1.46 -13.02 5.01
N ALA A 77 0.97 -13.53 3.87
CA ALA A 77 1.77 -13.52 2.64
C ALA A 77 2.21 -12.11 2.26
N THR A 78 3.45 -11.99 1.75
CA THR A 78 3.98 -10.72 1.23
C THR A 78 3.07 -10.20 0.12
N ILE A 79 2.67 -8.93 0.21
CA ILE A 79 1.93 -8.31 -0.89
C ILE A 79 2.87 -7.92 -2.03
N GLY A 80 2.30 -7.79 -3.23
CA GLY A 80 2.98 -7.24 -4.39
C GLY A 80 2.89 -8.11 -5.63
N LYS A 81 3.78 -7.85 -6.58
CA LYS A 81 3.85 -8.54 -7.86
C LYS A 81 4.70 -9.81 -7.73
N TYR A 82 4.26 -10.89 -8.37
CA TYR A 82 4.90 -12.20 -8.37
C TYR A 82 5.08 -12.74 -9.78
N SER A 83 6.25 -13.34 -10.04
CA SER A 83 6.44 -14.29 -11.12
C SER A 83 6.01 -15.68 -10.67
N PHE A 84 5.35 -16.42 -11.56
CA PHE A 84 4.86 -17.77 -11.30
C PHE A 84 5.63 -18.80 -12.13
N PHE A 85 6.08 -19.87 -11.47
CA PHE A 85 6.77 -20.98 -12.11
C PHE A 85 6.21 -22.32 -11.66
N LEU A 86 6.32 -23.33 -12.53
CA LEU A 86 6.13 -24.73 -12.21
C LEU A 86 7.48 -25.44 -12.29
N GLU A 87 7.87 -26.09 -11.20
CA GLU A 87 8.98 -27.03 -11.18
C GLU A 87 8.44 -28.45 -11.27
N ILE A 88 9.01 -29.25 -12.18
CA ILE A 88 8.72 -30.66 -12.39
C ILE A 88 9.99 -31.46 -12.10
N SER A 89 9.87 -32.46 -11.24
CA SER A 89 10.99 -33.34 -10.87
C SER A 89 10.56 -34.81 -10.82
N PRO A 90 11.45 -35.79 -11.12
CA PRO A 90 11.11 -37.20 -11.02
C PRO A 90 10.78 -37.65 -9.57
N LEU A 91 9.87 -38.62 -9.42
CA LEU A 91 9.51 -39.17 -8.10
C LEU A 91 10.64 -39.99 -7.45
N LYS A 92 11.40 -40.74 -8.25
CA LYS A 92 12.49 -41.61 -7.79
C LYS A 92 13.82 -40.84 -7.81
N LYS A 93 14.46 -40.73 -6.64
CA LYS A 93 15.74 -40.02 -6.45
C LYS A 93 16.98 -40.76 -6.95
N ASP A 94 16.88 -42.04 -7.28
CA ASP A 94 18.05 -42.88 -7.63
C ASP A 94 18.80 -42.45 -8.90
N LEU A 95 18.27 -41.49 -9.66
CA LEU A 95 18.92 -40.92 -10.85
C LEU A 95 18.96 -39.38 -10.86
N ALA A 96 18.47 -38.72 -9.81
CA ALA A 96 18.28 -37.26 -9.81
C ALA A 96 19.61 -36.50 -9.65
N THR A 97 20.40 -36.45 -10.71
CA THR A 97 21.33 -35.34 -10.91
C THR A 97 20.51 -34.06 -11.10
N LYS A 98 21.07 -32.88 -10.79
CA LYS A 98 20.40 -31.57 -11.02
C LYS A 98 19.90 -31.37 -12.47
N GLN A 99 20.25 -32.26 -13.41
CA GLN A 99 19.90 -32.20 -14.82
C GLN A 99 18.46 -32.63 -15.13
N ASP A 100 17.77 -33.36 -14.25
CA ASP A 100 16.39 -33.82 -14.50
C ASP A 100 15.29 -32.85 -13.98
N LEU A 101 15.68 -31.65 -13.56
CA LEU A 101 14.76 -30.61 -13.08
C LEU A 101 14.30 -29.74 -14.26
N SER A 102 13.00 -29.71 -14.52
CA SER A 102 12.40 -28.78 -15.49
C SER A 102 11.67 -27.65 -14.76
N ILE A 103 11.98 -26.41 -15.10
CA ILE A 103 11.31 -25.22 -14.54
C ILE A 103 10.67 -24.45 -15.69
N PHE A 104 9.35 -24.24 -15.60
CA PHE A 104 8.56 -23.49 -16.55
C PHE A 104 8.11 -22.18 -15.92
N GLN A 105 8.45 -21.05 -16.54
CA GLN A 105 7.90 -19.75 -16.16
C GLN A 105 6.61 -19.50 -16.94
N PHE A 106 5.56 -19.06 -16.26
CA PHE A 106 4.36 -18.57 -16.91
C PHE A 106 4.48 -17.07 -17.16
N ASP A 107 4.11 -16.63 -18.38
CA ASP A 107 4.02 -15.21 -18.73
C ASP A 107 2.70 -14.61 -18.21
N ILE A 108 2.59 -14.57 -16.88
CA ILE A 108 1.45 -13.98 -16.18
C ILE A 108 1.93 -13.18 -14.98
N ASP A 109 1.48 -11.93 -14.91
CA ASP A 109 1.67 -11.09 -13.74
C ASP A 109 0.61 -11.43 -12.69
N ILE A 110 1.06 -11.95 -11.54
CA ILE A 110 0.21 -12.22 -10.38
C ILE A 110 0.44 -11.14 -9.33
N TYR A 111 -0.62 -10.49 -8.88
CA TYR A 111 -0.59 -9.52 -7.80
C TYR A 111 -1.32 -10.10 -6.60
N ILE A 112 -0.69 -10.07 -5.44
CA ILE A 112 -1.31 -10.51 -4.19
C ILE A 112 -1.37 -9.30 -3.26
N LEU A 113 -2.58 -8.98 -2.80
CA LEU A 113 -2.89 -7.77 -2.05
C LEU A 113 -3.44 -8.11 -0.66
N PHE A 114 -3.59 -7.10 0.20
CA PHE A 114 -4.25 -7.24 1.49
C PHE A 114 -5.72 -7.67 1.32
N ASN A 115 -6.27 -8.36 2.33
CA ASN A 115 -7.59 -8.96 2.28
C ASN A 115 -8.54 -8.49 3.40
N PRO A 116 -9.29 -7.39 3.22
CA PRO A 116 -10.20 -6.90 4.25
C PRO A 116 -11.45 -7.79 4.43
N TRP A 117 -11.72 -8.74 3.53
CA TRP A 117 -12.80 -9.74 3.70
C TRP A 117 -12.40 -10.90 4.59
N ASN A 118 -11.10 -11.11 4.83
CA ASN A 118 -10.63 -12.19 5.68
C ASN A 118 -10.40 -11.66 7.09
N SER A 119 -11.15 -12.18 8.07
CA SER A 119 -11.06 -11.77 9.48
C SER A 119 -9.72 -12.08 10.15
N THR A 120 -8.90 -12.94 9.55
CA THR A 120 -7.56 -13.27 10.04
C THR A 120 -6.45 -12.45 9.35
N ASP A 121 -6.79 -11.67 8.33
CA ASP A 121 -5.87 -10.67 7.77
C ASP A 121 -5.82 -9.45 8.70
N VAL A 122 -4.65 -8.82 8.80
CA VAL A 122 -4.43 -7.60 9.58
C VAL A 122 -5.39 -6.46 9.21
N CYS A 123 -5.88 -6.39 7.98
CA CYS A 123 -6.85 -5.38 7.57
C CYS A 123 -8.32 -5.86 7.58
N GLY A 124 -8.60 -7.02 8.19
CA GLY A 124 -9.93 -7.62 8.30
C GLY A 124 -10.83 -6.97 9.36
N LEU A 125 -11.95 -7.63 9.69
CA LEU A 125 -12.90 -7.25 10.76
C LEU A 125 -13.78 -6.02 10.50
N LEU A 126 -13.77 -5.47 9.29
CA LEU A 126 -14.72 -4.44 8.87
C LEU A 126 -16.07 -5.06 8.47
N SER A 127 -17.15 -4.30 8.65
CA SER A 127 -18.45 -4.66 8.09
C SER A 127 -18.45 -4.56 6.57
N SER A 128 -19.39 -5.24 5.89
CA SER A 128 -19.52 -5.16 4.44
C SER A 128 -19.72 -3.73 3.93
N ASP A 129 -20.48 -2.89 4.66
CA ASP A 129 -20.69 -1.49 4.32
C ASP A 129 -19.40 -0.66 4.47
N GLN A 130 -18.60 -0.94 5.50
CA GLN A 130 -17.31 -0.29 5.70
C GLN A 130 -16.30 -0.71 4.61
N ILE A 131 -16.29 -1.97 4.19
CA ILE A 131 -15.46 -2.41 3.06
C ILE A 131 -15.92 -1.73 1.77
N ALA A 132 -17.24 -1.62 1.55
CA ALA A 132 -17.80 -0.93 0.39
C ALA A 132 -17.33 0.53 0.32
N GLU A 133 -17.36 1.26 1.44
CA GLU A 133 -16.95 2.66 1.48
C GLU A 133 -15.41 2.85 1.47
N TYR A 134 -14.68 2.12 2.31
CA TYR A 134 -13.28 2.41 2.60
C TYR A 134 -12.28 1.61 1.75
N ALA A 135 -12.72 0.58 1.03
CA ALA A 135 -11.88 -0.19 0.11
C ALA A 135 -12.40 -0.19 -1.33
N LEU A 136 -13.72 -0.27 -1.54
CA LEU A 136 -14.29 -0.39 -2.88
C LEU A 136 -14.71 0.94 -3.53
N SER A 137 -15.14 1.93 -2.76
CA SER A 137 -15.59 3.19 -3.33
C SER A 137 -14.42 3.95 -3.98
N GLU A 138 -14.54 4.25 -5.27
CA GLU A 138 -13.53 5.01 -6.03
C GLU A 138 -13.78 6.51 -6.01
N HIS A 139 -14.92 6.94 -5.47
CA HIS A 139 -15.35 8.33 -5.43
C HIS A 139 -15.58 8.75 -3.98
N GLY A 140 -15.04 9.90 -3.60
CA GLY A 140 -15.17 10.43 -2.25
C GLY A 140 -15.38 11.94 -2.24
N GLN A 141 -15.60 12.46 -1.04
CA GLN A 141 -15.67 13.89 -0.76
C GLN A 141 -14.51 14.27 0.15
N ILE A 142 -13.81 15.35 -0.19
CA ILE A 142 -12.75 15.93 0.63
C ILE A 142 -13.27 17.25 1.19
N TYR A 143 -13.29 17.37 2.50
CA TYR A 143 -13.79 18.56 3.19
C TYR A 143 -12.66 19.57 3.38
N LEU A 144 -12.89 20.80 2.93
CA LEU A 144 -12.03 21.98 3.02
C LEU A 144 -12.87 23.16 3.54
N GLY A 145 -12.39 24.40 3.37
CA GLY A 145 -13.11 25.62 3.77
C GLY A 145 -12.73 26.07 5.18
N SER A 146 -13.71 26.40 6.02
CA SER A 146 -13.48 26.64 7.45
C SER A 146 -14.49 25.84 8.27
N CYS A 147 -14.33 25.80 9.60
CA CYS A 147 -15.29 25.11 10.45
C CYS A 147 -16.69 25.75 10.41
N GLU A 148 -16.78 27.05 10.12
CA GLU A 148 -18.03 27.80 9.99
C GLU A 148 -18.68 27.60 8.62
N VAL A 149 -17.87 27.44 7.57
CA VAL A 149 -18.34 27.25 6.19
C VAL A 149 -17.57 26.09 5.55
N PRO A 150 -17.87 24.84 5.94
CA PRO A 150 -17.23 23.67 5.35
C PRO A 150 -17.64 23.56 3.88
N ARG A 151 -16.67 23.25 3.02
CA ARG A 151 -16.88 23.01 1.59
C ARG A 151 -16.35 21.64 1.24
N SER A 152 -17.12 20.83 0.53
CA SER A 152 -16.59 19.57 -0.02
C SER A 152 -16.16 19.75 -1.47
N ILE A 153 -15.11 19.04 -1.86
CA ILE A 153 -14.75 18.81 -3.25
C ILE A 153 -14.90 17.32 -3.55
N PRO A 154 -15.53 16.96 -4.68
CA PRO A 154 -15.54 15.57 -5.13
C PRO A 154 -14.14 15.17 -5.57
N TRP A 155 -13.77 13.91 -5.31
CA TRP A 155 -12.48 13.37 -5.73
C TRP A 155 -12.63 11.94 -6.26
N HIS A 156 -11.96 11.65 -7.37
CA HIS A 156 -11.85 10.30 -7.91
C HIS A 156 -10.51 9.68 -7.47
N PHE A 157 -10.58 8.71 -6.56
CA PHE A 157 -9.44 7.92 -6.09
C PHE A 157 -8.98 6.92 -7.14
N GLY A 158 -9.94 6.28 -7.84
CA GLY A 158 -9.68 5.40 -8.98
C GLY A 158 -8.71 4.25 -8.70
N GLN A 159 -8.78 3.64 -7.52
CA GLN A 159 -7.84 2.61 -7.09
C GLN A 159 -7.82 1.35 -7.96
N PHE A 160 -8.84 1.13 -8.81
CA PHE A 160 -8.86 0.02 -9.76
C PHE A 160 -8.19 0.34 -11.10
N GLU A 161 -7.81 1.60 -11.32
CA GLU A 161 -6.99 1.97 -12.48
C GLU A 161 -5.60 1.35 -12.36
N ARG A 162 -5.13 0.74 -13.46
CA ARG A 162 -3.85 0.02 -13.52
C ARG A 162 -2.68 0.85 -12.97
N ASP A 163 -2.66 2.13 -13.31
CA ASP A 163 -1.59 3.05 -12.96
C ASP A 163 -1.49 3.27 -11.44
N VAL A 164 -2.59 3.17 -10.70
CA VAL A 164 -2.58 3.38 -9.24
C VAL A 164 -1.89 2.23 -8.53
N LEU A 165 -2.29 0.99 -8.81
CA LEU A 165 -1.66 -0.19 -8.22
C LEU A 165 -0.19 -0.30 -8.63
N LEU A 166 0.13 -0.08 -9.91
CA LEU A 166 1.52 -0.10 -10.38
C LEU A 166 2.36 0.95 -9.69
N THR A 167 1.82 2.16 -9.48
CA THR A 167 2.53 3.21 -8.74
C THR A 167 2.77 2.80 -7.30
N ALA A 168 1.77 2.27 -6.59
CA ALA A 168 1.92 1.81 -5.21
C ALA A 168 3.07 0.81 -5.06
N LEU A 169 3.10 -0.21 -5.92
CA LEU A 169 4.16 -1.22 -5.92
C LEU A 169 5.54 -0.66 -6.33
N THR A 170 5.56 0.31 -7.24
CA THR A 170 6.79 1.00 -7.65
C THR A 170 7.37 1.81 -6.50
N LEU A 171 6.55 2.54 -5.76
CA LEU A 171 6.98 3.30 -4.59
C LEU A 171 7.51 2.37 -3.49
N LEU A 172 6.82 1.26 -3.21
CA LEU A 172 7.30 0.27 -2.25
C LEU A 172 8.69 -0.27 -2.66
N ASN A 173 8.93 -0.52 -3.94
CA ASN A 173 10.23 -0.96 -4.46
C ASN A 173 11.37 0.06 -4.34
N LYS A 174 11.05 1.36 -4.22
CA LYS A 174 12.05 2.40 -3.92
C LYS A 174 12.48 2.41 -2.46
N THR A 175 11.75 1.70 -1.60
CA THR A 175 12.05 1.62 -0.17
C THR A 175 12.67 0.27 0.18
N SER A 176 13.60 0.30 1.13
CA SER A 176 14.12 -0.92 1.74
C SER A 176 13.32 -1.25 3.01
N LEU A 177 12.96 -2.52 3.14
CA LEU A 177 12.40 -3.08 4.36
C LEU A 177 13.42 -4.01 5.01
N PRO A 178 13.54 -4.00 6.35
CA PRO A 178 14.29 -5.03 7.05
C PRO A 178 13.72 -6.42 6.74
N THR A 179 14.57 -7.44 6.86
CA THR A 179 14.16 -8.83 6.68
C THR A 179 13.01 -9.18 7.63
N GLY A 180 11.95 -9.79 7.09
CA GLY A 180 10.77 -10.17 7.87
C GLY A 180 9.72 -9.05 8.06
N SER A 181 10.03 -7.78 7.79
CA SER A 181 9.10 -6.67 8.01
C SER A 181 8.16 -6.38 6.82
N HIS A 182 8.15 -7.23 5.80
CA HIS A 182 7.32 -7.09 4.60
C HIS A 182 5.88 -7.56 4.77
N ILE A 183 5.55 -8.08 5.95
CA ILE A 183 4.19 -8.45 6.35
C ILE A 183 3.58 -7.41 7.30
N ASP A 184 4.42 -6.51 7.85
CA ASP A 184 4.03 -5.47 8.78
C ASP A 184 3.42 -4.28 8.01
N ILE A 185 2.10 -4.20 8.06
CA ILE A 185 1.31 -3.14 7.43
C ILE A 185 1.68 -1.74 7.96
N SER A 186 2.07 -1.60 9.24
CA SER A 186 2.45 -0.31 9.82
C SER A 186 3.72 0.20 9.16
N LEU A 187 4.72 -0.68 8.99
CA LEU A 187 5.96 -0.31 8.32
C LEU A 187 5.74 -0.06 6.82
N ILE A 188 4.89 -0.85 6.15
CA ILE A 188 4.52 -0.64 4.75
C ILE A 188 3.87 0.74 4.56
N LEU A 189 2.90 1.10 5.40
CA LEU A 189 2.24 2.41 5.33
C LEU A 189 3.24 3.54 5.60
N ARG A 190 4.14 3.38 6.58
CA ARG A 190 5.18 4.38 6.87
C ARG A 190 6.14 4.59 5.70
N ARG A 191 6.52 3.52 5.00
CA ARG A 191 7.38 3.60 3.80
C ARG A 191 6.65 4.18 2.60
N LEU A 192 5.38 3.82 2.43
CA LEU A 192 4.55 4.34 1.35
C LEU A 192 4.30 5.85 1.56
N SER A 193 3.98 6.27 2.79
CA SER A 193 3.71 7.68 3.10
C SER A 193 4.94 8.55 2.90
N SER A 194 6.13 8.05 3.25
CA SER A 194 7.41 8.74 3.01
C SER A 194 7.78 8.91 1.54
N LYS A 195 7.00 8.34 0.60
CA LYS A 195 7.21 8.50 -0.85
C LYS A 195 6.10 9.26 -1.55
N ILE A 196 5.18 9.87 -0.78
CA ILE A 196 4.22 10.82 -1.32
C ILE A 196 4.92 12.13 -1.67
N CYS A 197 5.69 12.68 -0.73
CA CYS A 197 6.57 13.83 -0.96
C CYS A 197 8.02 13.37 -1.05
N SER A 198 8.80 13.96 -1.96
CA SER A 198 10.25 13.79 -1.99
C SER A 198 10.91 14.53 -0.82
N ASP A 199 11.99 13.96 -0.29
CA ASP A 199 12.87 14.66 0.64
C ASP A 199 13.62 15.81 -0.09
N PRO A 200 14.03 16.88 0.61
CA PRO A 200 14.76 17.98 -0.02
C PRO A 200 16.03 17.52 -0.75
N GLY A 201 16.14 17.82 -2.04
CA GLY A 201 17.26 17.39 -2.89
C GLY A 201 17.07 16.03 -3.56
N GLU A 202 16.03 15.28 -3.15
CA GLU A 202 15.61 14.04 -3.80
C GLU A 202 14.48 14.29 -4.81
N ASN A 203 14.29 13.33 -5.72
CA ASN A 203 13.22 13.37 -6.74
C ASN A 203 12.55 12.00 -6.86
N ASP A 204 12.36 11.33 -5.72
CA ASP A 204 12.00 9.92 -5.67
C ASP A 204 10.57 9.66 -5.16
N GLY A 205 9.89 10.68 -4.62
CA GLY A 205 8.46 10.70 -4.29
C GLY A 205 7.56 11.20 -5.43
N ILE A 206 6.24 11.14 -5.24
CA ILE A 206 5.25 11.57 -6.25
C ILE A 206 5.28 13.08 -6.47
N PHE A 207 5.29 13.83 -5.38
CA PHE A 207 5.36 15.29 -5.39
C PHE A 207 6.76 15.76 -5.03
N PRO A 208 7.20 16.93 -5.54
CA PRO A 208 8.44 17.54 -5.07
C PRO A 208 8.32 17.92 -3.58
N PRO A 209 9.43 18.26 -2.91
CA PRO A 209 9.42 18.59 -1.49
C PRO A 209 8.35 19.62 -1.15
N SER A 210 7.62 19.39 -0.05
CA SER A 210 6.58 20.30 0.40
C SER A 210 7.17 21.68 0.67
N SER A 211 6.57 22.72 0.10
CA SER A 211 6.91 24.10 0.47
C SER A 211 6.04 24.56 1.65
N ASP A 212 6.63 25.36 2.56
CA ASP A 212 5.92 26.00 3.68
C ASP A 212 5.04 27.19 3.25
N GLU A 213 4.85 27.37 1.94
CA GLU A 213 4.07 28.46 1.38
C GLU A 213 2.61 28.39 1.88
N PRO A 214 2.01 29.53 2.26
CA PRO A 214 0.67 29.56 2.79
C PRO A 214 -0.29 28.87 1.82
N LEU A 215 -1.14 28.01 2.38
CA LEU A 215 -2.27 27.32 1.76
C LEU A 215 -3.30 28.34 1.24
N SER A 216 -2.88 29.24 0.37
CA SER A 216 -3.79 29.80 -0.61
C SER A 216 -4.32 28.62 -1.40
N LEU A 217 -5.63 28.64 -1.65
CA LEU A 217 -6.24 27.80 -2.68
C LEU A 217 -5.56 28.18 -3.98
N ARG A 218 -4.34 27.70 -4.24
CA ARG A 218 -3.71 27.85 -5.54
C ARG A 218 -4.67 27.18 -6.49
N GLN A 219 -5.35 28.05 -7.24
CA GLN A 219 -6.32 27.66 -8.23
C GLN A 219 -5.68 26.61 -9.14
N GLU A 220 -6.42 25.52 -9.30
CA GLU A 220 -6.64 24.96 -10.63
C GLU A 220 -5.38 24.43 -11.35
N ASN A 221 -4.62 23.53 -10.73
CA ASN A 221 -3.74 22.66 -11.53
C ASN A 221 -4.50 21.64 -12.38
N GLY A 222 -5.83 21.74 -12.49
CA GLY A 222 -6.68 20.88 -13.34
C GLY A 222 -6.71 19.40 -12.94
N TYR A 223 -5.94 18.96 -11.94
CA TYR A 223 -6.00 17.59 -11.45
C TYR A 223 -7.25 17.38 -10.60
N THR A 224 -8.18 16.62 -11.14
CA THR A 224 -9.46 16.27 -10.51
C THR A 224 -9.45 14.86 -9.91
N SER A 225 -8.34 14.13 -10.01
CA SER A 225 -8.27 12.73 -9.62
C SER A 225 -6.85 12.24 -9.34
N SER A 226 -6.74 11.22 -8.49
CA SER A 226 -5.46 10.56 -8.20
C SER A 226 -4.88 9.80 -9.40
N PRO A 227 -5.65 9.09 -10.23
CA PRO A 227 -5.12 8.42 -11.42
C PRO A 227 -4.42 9.37 -12.40
N ALA A 228 -4.94 10.59 -12.60
CA ALA A 228 -4.31 11.57 -13.49
C ALA A 228 -2.90 11.97 -13.02
N ILE A 229 -2.73 12.17 -11.70
CA ILE A 229 -1.44 12.49 -11.09
C ILE A 229 -0.49 11.29 -11.19
N LEU A 230 -0.96 10.10 -10.82
CA LEU A 230 -0.15 8.88 -10.76
C LEU A 230 0.28 8.39 -12.15
N LYS A 231 -0.59 8.54 -13.16
CA LYS A 231 -0.23 8.29 -14.56
C LYS A 231 0.89 9.20 -15.02
N LYS A 232 0.83 10.50 -14.69
CA LYS A 232 1.91 11.44 -15.02
C LYS A 232 3.22 11.06 -14.33
N TYR A 233 3.16 10.67 -13.06
CA TYR A 233 4.32 10.16 -12.32
C TYR A 233 4.98 8.95 -13.02
N LEU A 234 4.18 7.97 -13.45
CA LEU A 234 4.68 6.80 -14.18
C LEU A 234 5.29 7.17 -15.54
N LEU A 235 4.67 8.09 -16.29
CA LEU A 235 5.19 8.60 -17.57
C LEU A 235 6.52 9.35 -17.42
N LEU A 236 6.76 9.94 -16.24
CA LEU A 236 8.04 10.55 -15.87
C LEU A 236 9.06 9.53 -15.32
N ASN A 237 8.86 8.24 -15.58
CA ASN A 237 9.70 7.15 -15.08
C ASN A 237 9.88 7.16 -13.55
N GLY A 238 8.83 7.56 -12.83
CA GLY A 238 8.82 7.65 -11.37
C GLY A 238 9.57 8.85 -10.81
N GLN A 239 9.82 9.90 -11.60
CA GLN A 239 10.27 11.19 -11.09
C GLN A 239 9.08 12.03 -10.62
N SER A 240 9.30 12.93 -9.65
CA SER A 240 8.23 13.76 -9.10
C SER A 240 7.54 14.59 -10.16
N VAL A 241 6.23 14.72 -10.02
CA VAL A 241 5.37 15.50 -10.91
C VAL A 241 5.68 16.99 -10.71
N GLN A 242 6.40 17.58 -11.66
CA GLN A 242 6.81 18.99 -11.63
C GLN A 242 5.60 19.94 -11.71
N GLY A 243 5.71 21.11 -11.07
CA GLY A 243 4.79 22.24 -11.22
C GLY A 243 4.07 22.70 -9.96
N ASP A 244 3.99 21.85 -8.91
CA ASP A 244 3.47 22.19 -7.58
C ASP A 244 3.87 21.08 -6.61
N SER A 245 4.28 21.41 -5.38
CA SER A 245 4.55 20.41 -4.33
C SER A 245 3.31 19.63 -3.91
N GLY A 246 2.14 20.00 -4.43
CA GLY A 246 0.86 19.48 -3.98
C GLY A 246 0.52 20.08 -2.63
N SER A 247 -0.74 20.43 -2.45
CA SER A 247 -1.27 20.81 -1.15
C SER A 247 -1.51 19.57 -0.28
N ASN A 248 -1.51 19.74 1.04
CA ASN A 248 -1.69 18.64 2.00
C ASN A 248 -2.93 17.76 1.70
N TRP A 249 -4.04 18.34 1.21
CA TRP A 249 -5.22 17.56 0.84
C TRP A 249 -4.98 16.65 -0.39
N GLN A 250 -4.15 17.07 -1.36
CA GLN A 250 -3.78 16.26 -2.53
C GLN A 250 -2.86 15.10 -2.12
N HIS A 251 -1.95 15.34 -1.17
CA HIS A 251 -1.13 14.28 -0.58
C HIS A 251 -2.03 13.21 0.06
N ALA A 252 -2.97 13.64 0.91
CA ALA A 252 -3.91 12.73 1.57
C ALA A 252 -4.79 11.98 0.56
N ALA A 253 -5.23 12.63 -0.51
CA ALA A 253 -6.06 12.02 -1.56
C ALA A 253 -5.31 10.95 -2.36
N VAL A 254 -4.06 11.25 -2.76
CA VAL A 254 -3.21 10.29 -3.47
C VAL A 254 -2.82 9.13 -2.57
N PHE A 255 -2.44 9.39 -1.32
CA PHE A 255 -2.11 8.32 -0.37
C PHE A 255 -3.30 7.40 -0.09
N CYS A 256 -4.52 7.96 0.04
CA CYS A 256 -5.75 7.18 0.17
C CYS A 256 -5.91 6.19 -0.99
N SER A 257 -5.76 6.68 -2.22
CA SER A 257 -5.88 5.87 -3.45
C SER A 257 -4.88 4.73 -3.50
N LEU A 258 -3.63 4.99 -3.14
CA LEU A 258 -2.57 3.98 -3.09
C LEU A 258 -2.88 2.91 -2.04
N CYS A 259 -3.32 3.30 -0.84
CA CYS A 259 -3.72 2.36 0.20
C CYS A 259 -4.88 1.45 -0.25
N ARG A 260 -5.95 2.04 -0.81
CA ARG A 260 -7.10 1.27 -1.31
C ARG A 260 -6.69 0.31 -2.43
N SER A 261 -5.77 0.73 -3.31
CA SER A 261 -5.27 -0.13 -4.39
C SER A 261 -4.50 -1.35 -3.88
N LEU A 262 -3.85 -1.24 -2.71
CA LEU A 262 -3.17 -2.36 -2.04
C LEU A 262 -4.14 -3.23 -1.24
N GLY A 263 -5.42 -2.89 -1.16
CA GLY A 263 -6.42 -3.58 -0.37
C GLY A 263 -6.49 -3.12 1.09
N ILE A 264 -5.86 -2.00 1.45
CA ILE A 264 -5.90 -1.43 2.80
C ILE A 264 -7.09 -0.47 2.88
N PRO A 265 -8.11 -0.74 3.72
CA PRO A 265 -9.22 0.18 3.90
C PRO A 265 -8.71 1.50 4.48
N SER A 266 -9.06 2.62 3.84
CA SER A 266 -8.55 3.94 4.20
C SER A 266 -9.59 5.04 4.02
N ARG A 267 -9.45 6.11 4.80
CA ARG A 267 -10.26 7.32 4.70
C ARG A 267 -9.43 8.57 4.92
N ILE A 268 -9.97 9.72 4.51
CA ILE A 268 -9.35 11.03 4.72
C ILE A 268 -10.10 11.73 5.84
N VAL A 269 -9.35 12.35 6.75
CA VAL A 269 -9.91 13.13 7.86
C VAL A 269 -9.47 14.57 7.69
N THR A 270 -10.42 15.49 7.80
CA THR A 270 -10.17 16.93 7.87
C THR A 270 -10.30 17.40 9.31
N VAL A 271 -9.27 18.07 9.81
CA VAL A 271 -9.34 18.88 11.02
C VAL A 271 -9.34 20.35 10.62
N TYR A 272 -10.24 21.14 11.20
CA TYR A 272 -10.31 22.59 11.00
C TYR A 272 -9.55 23.32 12.11
N ASN A 273 -9.06 24.53 11.81
CA ASN A 273 -8.29 25.34 12.75
C ASN A 273 -7.06 24.60 13.31
N ALA A 274 -6.37 23.86 12.44
CA ALA A 274 -5.23 23.05 12.82
C ALA A 274 -4.04 23.93 13.22
N THR A 275 -3.52 23.74 14.43
CA THR A 275 -2.31 24.40 14.89
C THR A 275 -1.10 23.51 14.64
N CYS A 276 -0.15 23.96 13.82
CA CYS A 276 1.09 23.25 13.55
C CYS A 276 2.25 23.84 14.38
N GLY A 277 3.12 22.99 14.93
CA GLY A 277 4.36 23.41 15.61
C GLY A 277 4.31 23.61 17.13
N ALA A 278 3.45 22.89 17.86
CA ALA A 278 3.49 22.91 19.31
C ALA A 278 4.66 22.05 19.84
N GLN A 279 5.81 22.67 20.12
CA GLN A 279 6.76 22.07 21.06
C GLN A 279 6.13 22.04 22.46
N GLU A 280 6.25 20.91 23.16
CA GLU A 280 5.64 20.58 24.47
C GLU A 280 6.08 21.46 25.67
N GLN A 281 6.53 22.70 25.47
CA GLN A 281 6.75 23.64 26.57
C GLN A 281 6.18 25.01 26.26
N GLU A 282 4.91 25.20 26.63
CA GLU A 282 4.30 26.52 26.72
C GLU A 282 4.86 27.26 27.94
N LYS A 283 5.63 28.32 27.72
CA LYS A 283 5.81 29.41 28.69
C LYS A 283 5.61 30.75 28.00
N ILE A 284 4.52 31.43 28.35
CA ILE A 284 4.35 32.86 28.07
C ILE A 284 5.24 33.60 29.07
N ASN A 285 6.43 34.02 28.66
CA ASN A 285 7.27 34.87 29.50
C ASN A 285 6.91 36.35 29.25
N LEU A 286 6.19 36.95 30.19
CA LEU A 286 5.98 38.40 30.23
C LEU A 286 7.23 39.05 30.83
N TYR A 287 8.03 39.73 30.01
CA TYR A 287 9.07 40.63 30.52
C TYR A 287 8.52 42.06 30.47
N GLY A 288 8.47 42.71 31.62
CA GLY A 288 8.30 44.16 31.70
C GLY A 288 9.64 44.85 31.53
N ASP A 289 9.76 45.78 30.58
CA ASP A 289 10.87 46.73 30.59
C ASP A 289 10.71 47.70 31.79
N LYS A 290 11.78 48.44 32.15
CA LYS A 290 11.78 49.48 33.20
C LYS A 290 10.65 50.53 33.10
N ARG A 291 9.89 50.57 32.01
CA ARG A 291 8.74 51.43 31.69
C ARG A 291 7.37 50.72 31.80
N GLN A 292 7.30 49.48 32.31
CA GLN A 292 6.07 48.69 32.48
C GLN A 292 5.24 48.47 31.20
N GLN A 293 5.85 48.48 30.01
CA GLN A 293 5.17 48.08 28.78
C GLN A 293 5.29 46.55 28.61
N PRO A 294 4.19 45.82 28.32
CA PRO A 294 4.26 44.38 28.06
C PRO A 294 4.92 44.13 26.70
N ILE A 295 6.06 43.43 26.69
CA ILE A 295 6.63 42.88 25.45
C ILE A 295 6.00 41.51 25.22
N ILE A 296 5.07 41.42 24.26
CA ILE A 296 4.49 40.14 23.82
C ILE A 296 5.44 39.55 22.77
N VAL A 297 6.24 38.55 23.16
CA VAL A 297 6.93 37.69 22.18
C VAL A 297 5.93 36.65 21.70
N VAL A 298 5.30 36.90 20.55
CA VAL A 298 4.46 35.90 19.88
C VAL A 298 5.39 34.93 19.15
N ASN A 299 5.63 33.75 19.72
CA ASN A 299 6.00 32.60 18.89
C ASN A 299 4.81 32.36 17.95
N LYS A 300 4.97 32.66 16.65
CA LYS A 300 3.91 32.53 15.64
C LYS A 300 3.45 31.07 15.56
N LYS A 301 2.41 30.69 16.32
CA LYS A 301 1.61 29.50 16.05
C LYS A 301 1.02 29.69 14.65
N VAL A 302 1.42 28.86 13.69
CA VAL A 302 0.82 28.88 12.35
C VAL A 302 -0.47 28.07 12.44
N THR A 303 -1.60 28.77 12.51
CA THR A 303 -2.93 28.15 12.41
C THR A 303 -3.28 28.01 10.93
N ARG A 304 -3.55 26.79 10.49
CA ARG A 304 -4.05 26.47 9.15
C ARG A 304 -5.58 26.36 9.20
N PRO A 305 -6.32 26.84 8.19
CA PRO A 305 -7.78 26.77 8.17
C PRO A 305 -8.29 25.32 8.21
N TRP A 306 -7.54 24.42 7.58
CA TRP A 306 -7.73 22.98 7.62
C TRP A 306 -6.41 22.25 7.50
N TYR A 307 -6.41 21.00 7.92
CA TYR A 307 -5.34 20.04 7.76
C TYR A 307 -5.92 18.65 7.57
N LEU A 308 -5.32 17.86 6.70
CA LEU A 308 -5.83 16.54 6.34
C LEU A 308 -4.76 15.48 6.55
N TRP A 309 -5.19 14.34 7.06
CA TRP A 309 -4.41 13.11 7.12
C TRP A 309 -5.26 11.93 6.65
N ASN A 310 -4.64 10.76 6.60
CA ASN A 310 -5.33 9.52 6.33
C ASN A 310 -5.49 8.69 7.59
N GLU A 311 -6.59 7.98 7.66
CA GLU A 311 -6.72 6.87 8.61
C GLU A 311 -6.76 5.57 7.82
N CYS A 312 -5.94 4.61 8.22
CA CYS A 312 -5.87 3.28 7.63
C CYS A 312 -6.30 2.24 8.66
N TRP A 313 -7.22 1.36 8.27
CA TRP A 313 -7.72 0.33 9.17
C TRP A 313 -6.75 -0.85 9.25
N MET A 314 -6.38 -1.22 10.49
CA MET A 314 -5.62 -2.43 10.75
C MET A 314 -5.79 -2.91 12.20
N HIS A 315 -5.65 -4.22 12.39
CA HIS A 315 -5.34 -4.81 13.67
C HIS A 315 -3.88 -4.54 14.05
N ARG A 316 -3.62 -4.36 15.34
CA ARG A 316 -2.31 -4.02 15.88
C ARG A 316 -1.92 -4.97 16.99
N ASP A 317 -1.11 -5.98 16.65
CA ASP A 317 -0.60 -6.96 17.61
C ASP A 317 0.53 -6.38 18.51
N ASP A 318 1.11 -5.25 18.11
CA ASP A 318 2.21 -4.59 18.81
C ASP A 318 1.76 -3.61 19.92
N VAL A 319 0.46 -3.31 20.00
CA VAL A 319 -0.15 -2.48 21.04
C VAL A 319 -1.37 -3.18 21.65
N PRO A 320 -1.91 -2.71 22.80
CA PRO A 320 -3.12 -3.31 23.37
C PRO A 320 -4.27 -3.33 22.35
N ALA A 321 -5.03 -4.43 22.31
CA ALA A 321 -6.05 -4.68 21.27
C ALA A 321 -7.07 -3.54 21.08
N GLN A 322 -7.40 -2.80 22.15
CA GLN A 322 -8.28 -1.62 22.12
C GLN A 322 -7.76 -0.45 21.26
N ASN A 323 -6.45 -0.44 20.93
CA ASN A 323 -5.81 0.55 20.07
C ASN A 323 -5.73 0.10 18.60
N SER A 324 -6.31 -1.06 18.27
CA SER A 324 -6.54 -1.48 16.88
C SER A 324 -7.62 -0.63 16.22
N GLY A 325 -7.68 -0.70 14.89
CA GLY A 325 -8.68 -0.01 14.08
C GLY A 325 -8.05 1.08 13.24
N TRP A 326 -8.64 2.27 13.23
CA TRP A 326 -8.18 3.40 12.42
C TRP A 326 -6.87 3.98 12.95
N GLN A 327 -5.81 3.88 12.16
CA GLN A 327 -4.48 4.41 12.47
C GLN A 327 -4.20 5.67 11.67
N VAL A 328 -3.78 6.74 12.33
CA VAL A 328 -3.39 7.99 11.68
C VAL A 328 -2.11 7.78 10.89
N VAL A 329 -2.14 8.15 9.61
CA VAL A 329 -0.98 8.21 8.73
C VAL A 329 -1.00 9.56 8.02
N ASP A 330 0.03 10.35 8.27
CA ASP A 330 0.26 11.60 7.59
C ASP A 330 1.37 11.42 6.55
N SER A 331 1.08 11.80 5.31
CA SER A 331 2.01 11.71 4.19
C SER A 331 2.50 13.07 3.70
N SER A 332 2.14 14.15 4.41
CA SER A 332 2.62 15.49 4.09
C SER A 332 3.89 15.79 4.90
N ALA A 333 4.88 16.40 4.25
CA ALA A 333 6.26 16.50 4.76
C ALA A 333 6.48 17.61 5.82
N ILE A 334 5.50 17.88 6.68
CA ILE A 334 5.44 19.13 7.46
C ILE A 334 6.38 19.17 8.68
N ASP A 335 6.92 18.03 9.13
CA ASP A 335 7.74 17.97 10.35
C ASP A 335 9.26 18.03 10.12
N TYR A 336 9.76 18.30 8.91
CA TYR A 336 11.20 18.21 8.63
C TYR A 336 12.09 19.35 9.21
N ASN A 337 11.56 20.29 9.99
CA ASN A 337 12.33 21.41 10.54
C ASN A 337 12.69 21.35 12.03
N THR A 338 12.50 20.21 12.73
CA THR A 338 12.78 20.13 14.19
C THR A 338 13.99 19.28 14.61
N SER A 339 14.88 18.90 13.71
CA SER A 339 16.15 18.27 14.12
C SER A 339 17.33 18.72 13.28
N LYS A 340 17.88 19.88 13.63
CA LYS A 340 19.31 20.17 13.50
C LYS A 340 19.83 20.72 14.80
#